data_AF-A0A963U5N1-F1
#
_entry.id   AF-A0A963U5N1-F1
#
_cell.length_a   1.000
_cell.length_b   1.000
_cell.length_c   1.000
_cell.angle_alpha   90.00
_cell.angle_beta   90.00
_cell.angle_gamma   90.00
#
_symmetry.space_group_name_H-M   'P 1'
#
loop_
_entity.id
_entity.type
_entity.pdbx_description
1 polymer ?
#
loop_
_entity_poly.entity_id
_entity_poly.type
_entity_poly.pdbx_seq_one_letter_code
_entity_poly.pdbx_strand_id
1 'polypeptide(L)'
;EAILNMRLRSLRKLEEMELLKEQDELMRERAALEDLLGSDALQWKTIAGELRAVQKAFGKDAPGGARRTGFAEAGEVEEVPMEAMIEREPITVICSKMGWIRAMKGHLATDAEVKFRDGDEGRFAFHAETTDRILLAGSNGRFFTLLGANLPGGRGMGEPVRLMVDLPNEAEIVDLIVYRPGEKFIVASTAGEGFLVPADEVVAQTRAGKQVMNLADKVRMAICKPVSGDHVAIVSKNRKLLAFPLEELPEMTRGKGVRLQKYNLARGRQGVLELDGGLSDLTTFEKARGLSWAMPNGHTRTEDMGDWIAKRAGVGKAPPHGFPRDNRF
;
A
#
# COMPACT_ATOMS: atom_id res chain seq x y z
N GLU A 1 1.78 73.67 -50.31
CA GLU A 1 3.13 73.65 -49.71
C GLU A 1 4.18 73.01 -50.63
N ALA A 2 3.99 71.78 -51.12
CA ALA A 2 4.93 71.11 -52.04
C ALA A 2 5.25 71.89 -53.34
N ILE A 3 4.24 72.50 -53.99
CA ILE A 3 4.43 73.33 -55.19
C ILE A 3 5.22 74.63 -54.87
N LEU A 4 5.02 75.20 -53.67
CA LEU A 4 5.69 76.44 -53.24
C LEU A 4 7.16 76.22 -52.89
N ASN A 5 7.54 74.99 -52.51
CA ASN A 5 8.90 74.59 -52.16
C ASN A 5 9.68 73.98 -53.33
N MET A 6 9.11 74.00 -54.54
CA MET A 6 9.67 73.35 -55.72
C MET A 6 10.91 74.12 -56.23
N ARG A 7 12.02 73.39 -56.43
CA ARG A 7 13.27 73.99 -56.92
C ARG A 7 13.22 74.13 -58.45
N LEU A 8 13.80 75.20 -59.00
CA LEU A 8 13.84 75.45 -60.46
C LEU A 8 14.50 74.31 -61.26
N ARG A 9 15.39 73.52 -60.64
CA ARG A 9 15.99 72.33 -61.27
C ARG A 9 14.93 71.27 -61.60
N SER A 10 13.86 71.22 -60.81
CA SER A 10 12.77 70.24 -60.91
C SER A 10 11.69 70.53 -61.92
N LEU A 11 11.88 71.56 -62.72
CA LEU A 11 11.03 71.90 -63.86
C LEU A 11 11.63 71.41 -65.18
N ARG A 12 12.64 70.54 -65.14
CA ARG A 12 13.24 69.92 -66.33
C ARG A 12 12.33 68.80 -66.85
N LYS A 13 12.23 68.67 -68.17
CA LYS A 13 11.47 67.60 -68.85
C LYS A 13 11.92 66.18 -68.44
N LEU A 14 13.19 66.01 -68.07
CA LEU A 14 13.72 64.75 -67.52
C LEU A 14 13.11 64.42 -66.14
N GLU A 15 12.99 65.41 -65.26
CA GLU A 15 12.38 65.21 -63.94
C GLU A 15 10.86 64.97 -64.06
N GLU A 16 10.18 65.60 -65.02
CA GLU A 16 8.78 65.28 -65.35
C GLU A 16 8.62 63.82 -65.78
N MET A 17 9.50 63.30 -66.64
CA MET A 17 9.47 61.89 -67.08
C MET A 17 9.74 60.92 -65.92
N GLU A 18 10.64 61.25 -64.99
CA GLU A 18 10.91 60.43 -63.81
C GLU A 18 9.72 60.43 -62.84
N LEU A 19 9.10 61.59 -62.60
CA LEU A 19 7.91 61.71 -61.76
C LEU A 19 6.70 60.97 -62.35
N LEU A 20 6.53 60.99 -63.67
CA LEU A 20 5.47 60.21 -64.33
C LEU A 20 5.70 58.70 -64.15
N LYS A 21 6.95 58.23 -64.27
CA LYS A 21 7.29 56.82 -64.02
C LYS A 21 7.07 56.42 -62.58
N GLU A 22 7.52 57.24 -61.62
CA GLU A 22 7.33 57.00 -60.19
C GLU A 22 5.84 56.99 -59.84
N GLN A 23 5.05 57.93 -60.39
CA GLN A 23 3.60 57.93 -60.26
C GLN A 23 2.99 56.63 -60.79
N ASP A 24 3.37 56.19 -61.99
CA ASP A 24 2.87 54.95 -62.60
C ASP A 24 3.26 53.70 -61.79
N GLU A 25 4.43 53.69 -61.16
CA GLU A 25 4.87 52.63 -60.24
C GLU A 25 4.05 52.62 -58.96
N LEU A 26 3.92 53.77 -58.30
CA LEU A 26 3.15 53.92 -57.07
C LEU A 26 1.65 53.63 -57.29
N MET A 27 1.10 53.99 -58.44
CA MET A 27 -0.28 53.66 -58.80
C MET A 27 -0.49 52.16 -58.97
N ARG A 28 0.48 51.44 -59.56
CA ARG A 28 0.45 49.96 -59.66
C ARG A 28 0.61 49.29 -58.30
N GLU A 29 1.53 49.77 -57.47
CA GLU A 29 1.74 49.26 -56.12
C GLU A 29 0.48 49.46 -55.26
N ARG A 30 -0.11 50.66 -55.31
CA ARG A 30 -1.35 50.97 -54.61
C ARG A 30 -2.48 50.02 -55.03
N ALA A 31 -2.69 49.82 -56.34
CA ALA A 31 -3.73 48.92 -56.82
C ALA A 31 -3.53 47.48 -56.33
N ALA A 32 -2.29 46.98 -56.36
CA ALA A 32 -1.97 45.64 -55.86
C ALA A 32 -2.21 45.49 -54.34
N LEU A 33 -1.91 46.54 -53.56
CA LEU A 33 -2.17 46.56 -52.12
C LEU A 33 -3.66 46.67 -51.80
N GLU A 34 -4.42 47.49 -52.55
CA GLU A 34 -5.87 47.59 -52.41
C GLU A 34 -6.56 46.26 -52.77
N ASP A 35 -6.11 45.58 -53.83
CA ASP A 35 -6.60 44.24 -54.20
C ASP A 35 -6.30 43.19 -53.12
N LEU A 36 -5.10 43.25 -52.52
CA LEU A 36 -4.73 42.38 -51.40
C LEU A 36 -5.57 42.65 -50.17
N LEU A 37 -5.78 43.91 -49.79
CA LEU A 37 -6.59 44.29 -48.62
C LEU A 37 -8.07 43.97 -48.83
N GLY A 38 -8.57 44.03 -50.06
CA GLY A 38 -9.97 43.78 -50.40
C GLY A 38 -10.37 42.31 -50.53
N SER A 39 -9.41 41.36 -50.46
CA SER A 39 -9.69 39.94 -50.68
C SER A 39 -8.96 39.02 -49.69
N ASP A 40 -9.72 38.44 -48.75
CA ASP A 40 -9.22 37.43 -47.81
C ASP A 40 -8.54 36.24 -48.51
N ALA A 41 -9.08 35.81 -49.66
CA ALA A 41 -8.50 34.71 -50.43
C ALA A 41 -7.11 35.04 -50.96
N LEU A 42 -6.88 36.30 -51.38
CA LEU A 42 -5.58 36.77 -51.84
C LEU A 42 -4.60 36.89 -50.67
N GLN A 43 -5.06 37.37 -49.52
CA GLN A 43 -4.25 37.45 -48.29
C GLN A 43 -3.75 36.08 -47.86
N TRP A 44 -4.64 35.09 -47.78
CA TRP A 44 -4.27 33.71 -47.42
C TRP A 44 -3.31 33.09 -48.44
N LYS A 45 -3.45 33.42 -49.72
CA LYS A 45 -2.52 32.96 -50.76
C LYS A 45 -1.12 33.56 -50.56
N THR A 46 -1.02 34.84 -50.24
CA THR A 46 0.25 35.53 -49.94
C THR A 46 0.89 34.96 -48.68
N ILE A 47 0.14 34.83 -47.59
CA ILE A 47 0.61 34.23 -46.32
C ILE A 47 1.11 32.80 -46.55
N ALA A 48 0.38 31.98 -47.32
CA ALA A 48 0.81 30.63 -47.64
C ALA A 48 2.09 30.62 -48.49
N GLY A 49 2.30 31.62 -49.36
CA GLY A 49 3.54 31.79 -50.11
C GLY A 49 4.72 32.12 -49.18
N GLU A 50 4.55 33.08 -48.29
CA GLU A 50 5.56 33.50 -47.31
C GLU A 50 5.91 32.35 -46.35
N LEU A 51 4.93 31.64 -45.81
CA LEU A 51 5.16 30.47 -44.94
C LEU A 51 5.94 29.36 -45.65
N ARG A 52 5.68 29.11 -46.95
CA ARG A 52 6.47 28.15 -47.74
C ARG A 52 7.91 28.63 -47.94
N ALA A 53 8.12 29.93 -48.15
CA ALA A 53 9.47 30.49 -48.26
C ALA A 53 10.24 30.33 -46.94
N VAL A 54 9.60 30.60 -45.80
CA VAL A 54 10.17 30.38 -44.46
C VAL A 54 10.45 28.90 -44.22
N GLN A 55 9.52 28.01 -44.56
CA GLN A 55 9.71 26.56 -44.44
C GLN A 55 10.87 26.07 -45.32
N LYS A 56 11.09 26.65 -46.51
CA LYS A 56 12.25 26.30 -47.35
C LYS A 56 13.57 26.77 -46.73
N ALA A 57 13.58 27.93 -46.09
CA ALA A 57 14.77 28.50 -45.48
C ALA A 57 15.15 27.82 -44.14
N PHE A 58 14.15 27.42 -43.34
CA PHE A 58 14.35 26.97 -41.94
C PHE A 58 13.65 25.66 -41.59
N GLY A 59 12.96 25.02 -42.53
CA GLY A 59 12.22 23.78 -42.27
C GLY A 59 13.11 22.54 -42.21
N LYS A 60 12.46 21.38 -42.26
CA LYS A 60 13.10 20.07 -42.11
C LYS A 60 14.27 19.81 -43.08
N ASP A 61 14.22 20.41 -44.26
CA ASP A 61 15.20 20.21 -45.33
C ASP A 61 16.38 21.21 -45.23
N ALA A 62 16.31 22.19 -44.33
CA ALA A 62 17.38 23.12 -44.06
C ALA A 62 18.49 22.48 -43.21
N PRO A 63 19.75 22.95 -43.31
CA PRO A 63 20.85 22.47 -42.47
C PRO A 63 20.50 22.55 -40.97
N GLY A 64 20.42 21.40 -40.31
CA GLY A 64 20.08 21.30 -38.88
C GLY A 64 18.58 21.40 -38.55
N GLY A 65 17.70 21.52 -39.56
CA GLY A 65 16.24 21.57 -39.39
C GLY A 65 15.56 20.21 -39.24
N ALA A 66 16.29 19.11 -39.52
CA ALA A 66 15.79 17.76 -39.32
C ALA A 66 15.46 17.51 -37.84
N ARG A 67 14.33 16.84 -37.60
CA ARG A 67 13.90 16.46 -36.25
C ARG A 67 14.92 15.52 -35.61
N ARG A 68 15.41 15.87 -34.43
CA ARG A 68 16.43 15.10 -33.70
C ARG A 68 15.85 13.98 -32.83
N THR A 69 14.57 14.08 -32.47
CA THR A 69 13.89 13.12 -31.61
C THR A 69 13.02 12.17 -32.45
N GLY A 70 13.02 10.89 -32.05
CA GLY A 70 12.10 9.88 -32.57
C GLY A 70 10.85 9.77 -31.70
N PHE A 71 9.90 8.95 -32.15
CA PHE A 71 8.84 8.44 -31.29
C PHE A 71 9.24 7.03 -30.82
N ALA A 72 9.08 6.76 -29.54
CA ALA A 72 9.27 5.44 -28.96
C ALA A 72 8.12 5.17 -27.99
N GLU A 73 7.75 3.90 -27.86
CA GLU A 73 6.88 3.46 -26.75
C GLU A 73 7.66 3.64 -25.44
N ALA A 74 6.98 4.14 -24.42
CA ALA A 74 7.59 4.30 -23.10
C ALA A 74 7.97 2.91 -22.58
N GLY A 75 9.26 2.66 -22.38
CA GLY A 75 9.69 1.45 -21.70
C GLY A 75 9.13 1.42 -20.28
N GLU A 76 8.64 0.26 -19.84
CA GLU A 76 8.36 0.04 -18.42
C GLU A 76 9.69 0.15 -17.66
N VAL A 77 9.89 1.28 -17.01
CA VAL A 77 10.98 1.42 -16.05
C VAL A 77 10.53 0.65 -14.81
N GLU A 78 11.11 -0.53 -14.58
CA GLU A 78 10.97 -1.19 -13.27
C GLU A 78 11.44 -0.18 -12.21
N GLU A 79 10.52 0.28 -11.36
CA GLU A 79 10.86 1.07 -10.18
C GLU A 79 11.79 0.22 -9.32
N VAL A 80 13.10 0.48 -9.41
CA VAL A 80 14.07 -0.10 -8.47
C VAL A 80 13.73 0.44 -7.09
N PRO A 81 13.18 -0.37 -6.17
CA PRO A 81 12.80 0.12 -4.85
C PRO A 81 14.07 0.57 -4.13
N MET A 82 14.03 1.67 -3.38
CA MET A 82 15.19 2.11 -2.57
C MET A 82 15.68 1.03 -1.58
N GLU A 83 14.85 0.02 -1.31
CA GLU A 83 15.18 -1.20 -0.57
C GLU A 83 16.31 -2.01 -1.22
N ALA A 84 16.50 -1.94 -2.55
CA ALA A 84 17.55 -2.65 -3.28
C ALA A 84 18.97 -2.07 -3.08
N MET A 85 19.09 -0.88 -2.48
CA MET A 85 20.38 -0.31 -2.06
C MET A 85 20.81 -0.74 -0.64
N ILE A 86 19.95 -1.48 0.07
CA ILE A 86 20.22 -1.94 1.43
C ILE A 86 20.91 -3.31 1.36
N GLU A 87 22.06 -3.42 2.02
CA GLU A 87 22.77 -4.69 2.16
C GLU A 87 21.92 -5.68 2.98
N ARG A 88 21.68 -6.85 2.39
CA ARG A 88 20.86 -7.92 2.97
C ARG A 88 21.65 -8.66 4.06
N GLU A 89 21.44 -8.27 5.31
CA GLU A 89 22.03 -8.93 6.48
C GLU A 89 20.96 -9.75 7.23
N PRO A 90 21.28 -10.95 7.73
CA PRO A 90 20.40 -11.70 8.62
C PRO A 90 20.30 -11.00 9.98
N ILE A 91 19.07 -10.84 10.48
CA ILE A 91 18.77 -10.22 11.78
C ILE A 91 17.81 -11.09 12.59
N THR A 92 17.92 -11.00 13.91
CA THR A 92 16.93 -11.56 14.84
C THR A 92 16.17 -10.41 15.48
N VAL A 93 14.88 -10.33 15.17
CA VAL A 93 13.99 -9.29 15.67
C VAL A 93 13.41 -9.76 16.98
N ILE A 94 13.59 -8.94 18.03
CA ILE A 94 13.06 -9.19 19.35
C ILE A 94 12.16 -8.02 19.71
N CYS A 95 10.93 -8.33 20.11
CA CYS A 95 9.97 -7.35 20.61
C CYS A 95 9.38 -7.78 21.96
N SER A 96 9.42 -6.87 22.92
CA SER A 96 8.86 -7.09 24.25
C SER A 96 7.35 -6.90 24.28
N LYS A 97 6.72 -7.31 25.38
CA LYS A 97 5.29 -7.13 25.61
C LYS A 97 4.89 -5.66 25.71
N MET A 98 5.75 -4.81 26.27
CA MET A 98 5.53 -3.35 26.29
C MET A 98 5.86 -2.66 24.95
N GLY A 99 6.27 -3.40 23.92
CA GLY A 99 6.52 -2.88 22.57
C GLY A 99 7.90 -2.26 22.37
N TRP A 100 8.91 -2.69 23.15
CA TRP A 100 10.30 -2.37 22.89
C TRP A 100 10.84 -3.33 21.83
N ILE A 101 11.29 -2.80 20.70
CA ILE A 101 11.77 -3.59 19.56
C ILE A 101 13.27 -3.35 19.34
N ARG A 102 13.99 -4.40 18.94
CA ARG A 102 15.39 -4.35 18.50
C ARG A 102 15.74 -5.47 17.53
N ALA A 103 16.76 -5.23 16.70
CA ALA A 103 17.33 -6.19 15.77
C ALA A 103 18.76 -6.56 16.19
N MET A 104 18.97 -7.83 16.54
CA MET A 104 20.30 -8.40 16.77
C MET A 104 20.90 -8.84 15.44
N LYS A 105 22.21 -8.67 15.26
CA LYS A 105 22.90 -9.17 14.06
C LYS A 105 22.97 -10.71 14.07
N GLY A 106 22.68 -11.32 12.93
CA GLY A 106 22.64 -12.78 12.75
C GLY A 106 21.31 -13.41 13.16
N HIS A 107 21.09 -14.64 12.69
CA HIS A 107 20.02 -15.52 13.16
C HIS A 107 20.47 -16.22 14.45
N LEU A 108 20.29 -15.54 15.58
CA LEU A 108 20.55 -16.08 16.91
C LEU A 108 19.38 -16.98 17.32
N ALA A 109 19.59 -17.95 18.19
CA ALA A 109 18.49 -18.79 18.68
C ALA A 109 17.33 -17.92 19.25
N THR A 110 16.09 -18.20 18.83
CA THR A 110 14.91 -17.39 19.21
C THR A 110 14.59 -17.45 20.71
N ASP A 111 15.10 -18.47 21.39
CA ASP A 111 15.00 -18.72 22.83
C ASP A 111 16.23 -18.23 23.62
N ALA A 112 17.16 -17.52 22.97
CA ALA A 112 18.33 -16.99 23.65
C ALA A 112 17.94 -16.07 24.81
N GLU A 113 18.70 -16.14 25.92
CA GLU A 113 18.49 -15.26 27.06
C GLU A 113 18.69 -13.80 26.69
N VAL A 114 17.60 -13.05 26.76
CA VAL A 114 17.55 -11.63 26.44
C VAL A 114 17.19 -10.84 27.69
N LYS A 115 17.98 -9.80 27.99
CA LYS A 115 17.63 -8.82 29.01
C LYS A 115 16.52 -7.89 28.50
N PHE A 116 15.50 -7.72 29.31
CA PHE A 116 14.40 -6.77 29.12
C PHE A 116 14.47 -5.66 30.18
N ARG A 117 13.62 -4.64 30.05
CA ARG A 117 13.44 -3.64 31.10
C ARG A 117 12.74 -4.25 32.32
N ASP A 118 12.92 -3.63 33.48
CA ASP A 118 12.28 -4.06 34.72
C ASP A 118 10.75 -4.08 34.56
N GLY A 119 10.15 -5.25 34.82
CA GLY A 119 8.70 -5.46 34.67
C GLY A 119 8.23 -5.76 33.24
N ASP A 120 9.13 -5.86 32.27
CA ASP A 120 8.84 -6.24 30.89
C ASP A 120 9.32 -7.67 30.58
N GLU A 121 8.71 -8.30 29.59
CA GLU A 121 9.01 -9.67 29.19
C GLU A 121 9.05 -9.81 27.67
N GLY A 122 9.80 -10.80 27.19
CA GLY A 122 9.83 -11.14 25.78
C GLY A 122 8.48 -11.62 25.28
N ARG A 123 8.05 -11.11 24.12
CA ARG A 123 6.79 -11.54 23.49
C ARG A 123 6.99 -12.11 22.10
N PHE A 124 7.81 -11.46 21.27
CA PHE A 124 8.08 -11.89 19.90
C PHE A 124 9.59 -12.02 19.69
N ALA A 125 10.00 -13.13 19.09
CA ALA A 125 11.37 -13.37 18.64
C ALA A 125 11.32 -14.17 17.35
N PHE A 126 11.84 -13.63 16.25
CA PHE A 126 11.88 -14.32 14.95
C PHE A 126 13.06 -13.87 14.10
N HIS A 127 13.38 -14.68 13.09
CA HIS A 127 14.40 -14.35 12.10
C HIS A 127 13.81 -13.52 10.97
N ALA A 128 14.56 -12.51 10.55
CA ALA A 128 14.26 -11.68 9.41
C ALA A 128 15.57 -11.26 8.74
N GLU A 129 15.46 -10.47 7.70
CA GLU A 129 16.58 -9.81 7.04
C GLU A 129 16.39 -8.30 7.08
N THR A 130 17.47 -7.54 6.91
CA THR A 130 17.41 -6.06 6.86
C THR A 130 16.48 -5.52 5.77
N THR A 131 16.37 -6.24 4.65
CA THR A 131 15.47 -5.88 3.54
C THR A 131 14.03 -6.33 3.75
N ASP A 132 13.75 -7.17 4.76
CA ASP A 132 12.40 -7.66 5.00
C ASP A 132 11.50 -6.55 5.57
N ARG A 133 10.25 -6.54 5.10
CA ARG A 133 9.18 -5.75 5.69
C ARG A 133 8.55 -6.54 6.83
N ILE A 134 8.36 -5.92 7.98
CA ILE A 134 7.78 -6.51 9.17
C ILE A 134 6.43 -5.85 9.42
N LEU A 135 5.38 -6.65 9.45
CA LEU A 135 4.01 -6.24 9.68
C LEU A 135 3.71 -6.28 11.17
N LEU A 136 3.34 -5.13 11.73
CA LEU A 136 2.84 -5.00 13.09
C LEU A 136 1.32 -4.89 13.04
N ALA A 137 0.64 -5.87 13.63
CA ALA A 137 -0.81 -5.90 13.72
C ALA A 137 -1.24 -5.28 15.06
N GLY A 138 -1.98 -4.16 15.03
CA GLY A 138 -2.44 -3.44 16.22
C GLY A 138 -3.84 -3.85 16.65
N SER A 139 -4.13 -3.83 17.96
CA SER A 139 -5.43 -4.21 18.52
C SER A 139 -6.58 -3.28 18.10
N ASN A 140 -6.27 -2.12 17.50
CA ASN A 140 -7.19 -1.19 16.84
C ASN A 140 -7.57 -1.60 15.40
N GLY A 141 -7.14 -2.77 14.93
CA GLY A 141 -7.45 -3.27 13.58
C GLY A 141 -6.62 -2.62 12.47
N ARG A 142 -5.53 -1.93 12.83
CA ARG A 142 -4.58 -1.34 11.89
C ARG A 142 -3.33 -2.21 11.75
N PHE A 143 -2.79 -2.25 10.55
CA PHE A 143 -1.48 -2.83 10.26
C PHE A 143 -0.48 -1.72 10.01
N PHE A 144 0.72 -1.89 10.53
CA PHE A 144 1.84 -0.97 10.32
C PHE A 144 3.00 -1.75 9.71
N THR A 145 3.80 -1.08 8.87
CA THR A 145 4.95 -1.71 8.22
C THR A 145 6.22 -1.08 8.73
N LEU A 146 7.12 -1.92 9.22
CA LEU A 146 8.46 -1.60 9.67
C LEU A 146 9.45 -2.22 8.68
N LEU A 147 10.54 -1.52 8.37
CA LEU A 147 11.63 -2.08 7.58
C LEU A 147 12.68 -2.64 8.54
N GLY A 148 13.18 -3.86 8.29
CA GLY A 148 14.20 -4.50 9.12
C GLY A 148 15.43 -3.62 9.34
N ALA A 149 15.88 -2.91 8.30
CA ALA A 149 17.00 -1.97 8.34
C ALA A 149 16.79 -0.75 9.24
N ASN A 150 15.54 -0.36 9.49
CA ASN A 150 15.20 0.79 10.34
C ASN A 150 15.04 0.39 11.81
N LEU A 151 15.12 -0.90 12.14
CA LEU A 151 15.05 -1.35 13.52
C LEU A 151 16.32 -0.97 14.29
N PRO A 152 16.21 -0.59 15.57
CA PRO A 152 17.35 -0.23 16.37
C PRO A 152 18.22 -1.47 16.59
N GLY A 153 19.54 -1.29 16.50
CA GLY A 153 20.48 -2.38 16.66
C GLY A 153 20.45 -2.98 18.07
N GLY A 154 21.09 -4.13 18.24
CA GLY A 154 21.09 -4.91 19.48
C GLY A 154 21.76 -4.30 20.72
N ARG A 155 22.22 -3.03 20.68
CA ARG A 155 22.81 -2.36 21.84
C ARG A 155 21.69 -1.83 22.76
N GLY A 156 21.68 -2.27 24.01
CA GLY A 156 20.69 -1.85 25.01
C GLY A 156 19.37 -2.64 24.94
N MET A 157 18.29 -2.06 25.44
CA MET A 157 16.97 -2.72 25.54
C MET A 157 16.06 -2.46 24.33
N GLY A 158 16.59 -1.89 23.25
CA GLY A 158 15.82 -1.46 22.07
C GLY A 158 15.17 -0.09 22.25
N GLU A 159 14.22 0.23 21.37
CA GLU A 159 13.42 1.46 21.39
C GLU A 159 11.92 1.14 21.34
N PRO A 160 11.05 2.03 21.85
CA PRO A 160 9.61 1.84 21.71
C PRO A 160 9.21 1.85 20.24
N VAL A 161 8.47 0.82 19.79
CA VAL A 161 7.98 0.73 18.40
C VAL A 161 7.09 1.92 18.01
N ARG A 162 6.48 2.59 19.00
CA ARG A 162 5.67 3.80 18.85
C ARG A 162 6.47 5.02 18.34
N LEU A 163 7.80 4.99 18.38
CA LEU A 163 8.63 6.03 17.75
C LEU A 163 8.74 5.84 16.23
N MET A 164 8.53 4.61 15.74
CA MET A 164 8.64 4.26 14.33
C MET A 164 7.27 4.31 13.64
N VAL A 165 6.20 3.97 14.36
CA VAL A 165 4.82 3.93 13.85
C VAL A 165 3.86 4.66 14.79
N ASP A 166 2.81 5.27 14.23
CA ASP A 166 1.82 6.05 14.98
C ASP A 166 0.78 5.11 15.63
N LEU A 167 1.24 4.24 16.52
CA LEU A 167 0.39 3.33 17.28
C LEU A 167 -0.21 4.08 18.50
N PRO A 168 -1.54 4.21 18.61
CA PRO A 168 -2.20 4.88 19.74
C PRO A 168 -1.93 4.17 21.08
N ASN A 169 -1.83 4.92 22.17
CA ASN A 169 -1.45 4.37 23.49
C ASN A 169 -2.38 3.27 24.00
N GLU A 170 -3.67 3.30 23.64
CA GLU A 170 -4.63 2.26 24.03
C GLU A 170 -4.53 1.00 23.16
N ALA A 171 -3.83 1.09 22.01
CA ALA A 171 -3.62 -0.03 21.11
C ALA A 171 -2.42 -0.86 21.56
N GLU A 172 -2.63 -2.16 21.60
CA GLU A 172 -1.63 -3.18 21.93
C GLU A 172 -1.14 -3.84 20.64
N ILE A 173 0.08 -4.35 20.67
CA ILE A 173 0.60 -5.19 19.58
C ILE A 173 -0.10 -6.54 19.69
N VAL A 174 -0.78 -6.97 18.63
CA VAL A 174 -1.43 -8.28 18.54
C VAL A 174 -0.42 -9.30 18.06
N ASP A 175 0.21 -9.02 16.91
CA ASP A 175 1.24 -9.87 16.31
C ASP A 175 2.28 -9.05 15.54
N LEU A 176 3.46 -9.64 15.33
CA LEU A 176 4.58 -9.08 14.58
C LEU A 176 5.11 -10.16 13.62
N ILE A 177 4.88 -9.99 12.32
CA ILE A 177 5.05 -11.03 11.29
C ILE A 177 5.92 -10.51 10.15
N VAL A 178 6.80 -11.33 9.60
CA VAL A 178 7.56 -10.98 8.38
C VAL A 178 6.62 -11.05 7.18
N TYR A 179 6.59 -9.99 6.38
CA TYR A 179 5.82 -9.95 5.14
C TYR A 179 6.41 -10.92 4.11
N ARG A 180 5.55 -11.78 3.57
CA ARG A 180 5.86 -12.65 2.43
C ARG A 180 4.80 -12.44 1.35
N PRO A 181 5.19 -12.10 0.11
CA PRO A 181 4.24 -11.89 -0.97
C PRO A 181 3.38 -13.14 -1.23
N GLY A 182 2.08 -12.94 -1.48
CA GLY A 182 1.14 -14.02 -1.79
C GLY A 182 0.66 -14.85 -0.59
N GLU A 183 1.15 -14.59 0.63
CA GLU A 183 0.57 -15.16 1.84
C GLU A 183 -0.79 -14.53 2.17
N LYS A 184 -1.59 -15.25 2.96
CA LYS A 184 -2.87 -14.78 3.49
C LYS A 184 -2.83 -14.81 5.00
N PHE A 185 -3.41 -13.80 5.62
CA PHE A 185 -3.61 -13.74 7.06
C PHE A 185 -5.08 -13.95 7.40
N ILE A 186 -5.33 -14.64 8.50
CA ILE A 186 -6.63 -14.65 9.16
C ILE A 186 -6.64 -13.61 10.28
N VAL A 187 -7.59 -12.68 10.21
CA VAL A 187 -7.78 -11.67 11.24
C VAL A 187 -9.11 -11.89 11.95
N ALA A 188 -9.11 -11.77 13.27
CA ALA A 188 -10.32 -11.92 14.07
C ALA A 188 -10.36 -10.95 15.26
N SER A 189 -11.58 -10.54 15.59
CA SER A 189 -11.89 -9.67 16.73
C SER A 189 -12.28 -10.45 17.97
N THR A 190 -12.22 -9.78 19.12
CA THR A 190 -12.74 -10.31 20.39
C THR A 190 -14.22 -10.71 20.33
N ALA A 191 -15.00 -10.10 19.42
CA ALA A 191 -16.41 -10.42 19.19
C ALA A 191 -16.64 -11.67 18.32
N GLY A 192 -15.57 -12.32 17.83
CA GLY A 192 -15.63 -13.52 16.97
C GLY A 192 -16.03 -13.24 15.53
N GLU A 193 -15.82 -12.00 15.07
CA GLU A 193 -15.92 -11.65 13.65
C GLU A 193 -14.52 -11.65 13.04
N GLY A 194 -14.37 -12.14 11.81
CA GLY A 194 -13.09 -12.23 11.13
C GLY A 194 -13.22 -12.56 9.65
N PHE A 195 -12.11 -12.50 8.93
CA PHE A 195 -12.01 -12.72 7.49
C PHE A 195 -10.56 -12.99 7.09
N LEU A 196 -10.37 -13.40 5.83
CA LEU A 196 -9.04 -13.57 5.24
C LEU A 196 -8.58 -12.28 4.57
N VAL A 197 -7.33 -11.89 4.79
CA VAL A 197 -6.74 -10.70 4.16
C VAL A 197 -5.43 -11.09 3.47
N PRO A 198 -5.24 -10.73 2.19
CA PRO A 198 -3.95 -10.92 1.52
C PRO A 198 -2.85 -10.12 2.21
N ALA A 199 -1.65 -10.69 2.32
CA ALA A 199 -0.50 -10.02 2.93
C ALA A 199 -0.15 -8.71 2.19
N ASP A 200 -0.26 -8.71 0.87
CA ASP A 200 0.02 -7.55 0.01
C ASP A 200 -0.92 -6.37 0.31
N GLU A 201 -2.13 -6.68 0.77
CA GLU A 201 -3.16 -5.70 1.09
C GLU A 201 -3.03 -5.12 2.49
N VAL A 202 -2.16 -5.64 3.35
CA VAL A 202 -1.92 -5.08 4.70
C VAL A 202 -0.65 -4.23 4.79
N VAL A 203 0.16 -4.19 3.73
CA VAL A 203 1.36 -3.35 3.68
C VAL A 203 0.96 -1.88 3.73
N ALA A 204 1.44 -1.17 4.76
CA ALA A 204 1.20 0.25 4.95
C ALA A 204 2.36 1.08 4.39
N GLN A 205 2.03 2.14 3.65
CA GLN A 205 3.02 3.08 3.11
C GLN A 205 3.38 4.21 4.08
N THR A 206 2.54 4.46 5.09
CA THR A 206 2.71 5.58 6.04
C THR A 206 2.83 5.08 7.47
N ARG A 207 3.44 5.90 8.33
CA ARG A 207 3.55 5.63 9.78
C ARG A 207 2.20 5.50 10.49
N ALA A 208 1.14 6.09 9.92
CA ALA A 208 -0.22 5.95 10.41
C ALA A 208 -0.80 4.53 10.27
N GLY A 209 -0.14 3.66 9.49
CA GLY A 209 -0.64 2.31 9.21
C GLY A 209 -1.84 2.29 8.25
N LYS A 210 -2.31 1.10 7.92
CA LYS A 210 -3.49 0.84 7.06
C LYS A 210 -4.61 0.23 7.92
N GLN A 211 -5.83 0.77 7.81
CA GLN A 211 -7.00 0.19 8.50
C GLN A 211 -7.48 -1.04 7.73
N VAL A 212 -7.45 -2.20 8.39
CA VAL A 212 -7.88 -3.47 7.80
C VAL A 212 -9.16 -3.95 8.46
N MET A 213 -9.19 -3.98 9.80
CA MET A 213 -10.39 -4.42 10.53
C MET A 213 -11.17 -3.22 11.07
N ASN A 214 -12.44 -3.11 10.70
CA ASN A 214 -13.35 -2.11 11.29
C ASN A 214 -13.94 -2.69 12.58
N LEU A 215 -13.64 -2.08 13.71
CA LEU A 215 -14.05 -2.54 15.04
C LEU A 215 -15.14 -1.63 15.60
N ALA A 216 -16.10 -2.22 16.31
CA ALA A 216 -17.09 -1.45 17.08
C ALA A 216 -16.50 -1.02 18.44
N ASP A 217 -17.20 -0.13 19.15
CA ASP A 217 -16.77 0.35 20.45
C ASP A 217 -16.46 -0.81 21.41
N LYS A 218 -15.29 -0.74 22.06
CA LYS A 218 -14.74 -1.75 23.00
C LYS A 218 -14.35 -3.10 22.39
N VAL A 219 -14.54 -3.30 21.09
CA VAL A 219 -14.05 -4.49 20.38
C VAL A 219 -12.62 -4.26 19.91
N ARG A 220 -11.76 -5.26 20.06
CA ARG A 220 -10.35 -5.21 19.65
C ARG A 220 -10.05 -6.33 18.68
N MET A 221 -9.07 -6.15 17.81
CA MET A 221 -8.46 -7.25 17.08
C MET A 221 -7.69 -8.12 18.07
N ALA A 222 -7.97 -9.41 18.07
CA ALA A 222 -7.42 -10.38 19.02
C ALA A 222 -6.45 -11.36 18.36
N ILE A 223 -6.69 -11.68 17.08
CA ILE A 223 -5.90 -12.66 16.33
C ILE A 223 -5.49 -12.04 14.99
N CYS A 224 -4.23 -12.23 14.62
CA CYS A 224 -3.71 -12.10 13.28
C CYS A 224 -2.72 -13.25 13.11
N LYS A 225 -2.96 -14.22 12.22
CA LYS A 225 -2.05 -15.35 11.99
C LYS A 225 -1.93 -15.66 10.50
N PRO A 226 -0.77 -16.13 10.01
CA PRO A 226 -0.66 -16.66 8.65
C PRO A 226 -1.54 -17.90 8.50
N VAL A 227 -2.20 -18.01 7.34
CA VAL A 227 -3.06 -19.14 7.02
C VAL A 227 -2.20 -20.30 6.54
N SER A 228 -2.41 -21.47 7.16
CA SER A 228 -1.81 -22.73 6.77
C SER A 228 -2.85 -23.84 6.86
N GLY A 229 -3.04 -24.59 5.78
CA GLY A 229 -4.04 -25.64 5.65
C GLY A 229 -5.40 -25.18 5.10
N ASP A 230 -6.39 -26.05 5.23
CA ASP A 230 -7.70 -25.95 4.57
C ASP A 230 -8.87 -25.75 5.55
N HIS A 231 -8.63 -25.81 6.86
CA HIS A 231 -9.65 -25.64 7.89
C HIS A 231 -9.23 -24.61 8.94
N VAL A 232 -10.24 -24.00 9.56
CA VAL A 232 -10.09 -23.04 10.66
C VAL A 232 -10.63 -23.68 11.93
N ALA A 233 -9.84 -23.68 12.99
CA ALA A 233 -10.27 -24.05 14.34
C ALA A 233 -10.38 -22.78 15.20
N ILE A 234 -11.52 -22.62 15.87
CA ILE A 234 -11.80 -21.49 16.75
C ILE A 234 -12.26 -22.01 18.11
N VAL A 235 -11.78 -21.37 19.19
CA VAL A 235 -12.17 -21.69 20.56
C VAL A 235 -12.64 -20.45 21.31
N SER A 236 -13.76 -20.61 22.02
CA SER A 236 -14.34 -19.57 22.89
C SER A 236 -13.74 -19.59 24.28
N LYS A 237 -13.89 -18.48 25.03
CA LYS A 237 -13.46 -18.44 26.44
C LYS A 237 -14.24 -19.44 27.32
N ASN A 238 -15.47 -19.78 26.94
CA ASN A 238 -16.28 -20.81 27.59
C ASN A 238 -16.03 -22.23 27.05
N ARG A 239 -14.82 -22.52 26.56
CA ARG A 239 -14.40 -23.85 26.11
C ARG A 239 -15.34 -24.47 25.06
N LYS A 240 -15.77 -23.68 24.08
CA LYS A 240 -16.47 -24.21 22.90
C LYS A 240 -15.54 -24.15 21.70
N LEU A 241 -15.25 -25.31 21.13
CA LEU A 241 -14.44 -25.48 19.94
C LEU A 241 -15.33 -25.74 18.73
N LEU A 242 -15.05 -25.04 17.64
CA LEU A 242 -15.66 -25.23 16.33
C LEU A 242 -14.55 -25.31 15.29
N ALA A 243 -14.67 -26.24 14.33
CA ALA A 243 -13.86 -26.27 13.13
C ALA A 243 -14.75 -26.13 11.89
N PHE A 244 -14.29 -25.42 10.86
CA PHE A 244 -15.01 -25.28 9.58
C PHE A 244 -14.02 -25.09 8.42
N PRO A 245 -14.41 -25.40 7.18
CA PRO A 245 -13.57 -25.20 6.00
C PRO A 245 -13.19 -23.73 5.80
N LEU A 246 -11.94 -23.48 5.42
CA LEU A 246 -11.41 -22.14 5.17
C LEU A 246 -12.21 -21.39 4.09
N GLU A 247 -12.75 -22.11 3.11
CA GLU A 247 -13.60 -21.58 2.03
C GLU A 247 -14.87 -20.88 2.52
N GLU A 248 -15.33 -21.15 3.75
CA GLU A 248 -16.48 -20.45 4.33
C GLU A 248 -16.15 -19.00 4.75
N LEU A 249 -14.88 -18.59 4.72
CA LEU A 249 -14.43 -17.23 5.02
C LEU A 249 -14.28 -16.39 3.75
N PRO A 250 -14.84 -15.18 3.73
CA PRO A 250 -14.58 -14.24 2.65
C PRO A 250 -13.15 -13.71 2.76
N GLU A 251 -12.56 -13.48 1.59
CA GLU A 251 -11.35 -12.69 1.45
C GLU A 251 -11.73 -11.22 1.30
N MET A 252 -11.14 -10.34 2.11
CA MET A 252 -11.43 -8.91 2.10
C MET A 252 -10.16 -8.10 2.36
N THR A 253 -10.08 -6.91 1.77
CA THR A 253 -9.00 -5.95 2.03
C THR A 253 -9.25 -5.09 3.26
N ARG A 254 -10.52 -4.77 3.52
CA ARG A 254 -10.98 -4.06 4.72
C ARG A 254 -12.41 -4.41 5.07
N GLY A 255 -12.72 -4.59 6.35
CA GLY A 255 -14.09 -4.82 6.79
C GLY A 255 -14.24 -5.19 8.25
N LYS A 256 -15.48 -5.41 8.67
CA LYS A 256 -15.80 -5.98 9.99
C LYS A 256 -15.57 -7.50 10.03
N GLY A 257 -15.64 -8.15 8.86
CA GLY A 257 -15.60 -9.60 8.72
C GLY A 257 -16.96 -10.26 8.93
N VAL A 258 -16.94 -11.58 8.85
CA VAL A 258 -18.10 -12.44 9.10
C VAL A 258 -17.97 -13.12 10.46
N ARG A 259 -19.10 -13.51 11.04
CA ARG A 259 -19.10 -14.25 12.31
C ARG A 259 -18.45 -15.63 12.13
N LEU A 260 -17.41 -15.90 12.91
CA LEU A 260 -16.67 -17.16 12.93
C LEU A 260 -17.36 -18.18 13.84
N GLN A 261 -17.71 -17.76 15.05
CA GLN A 261 -18.38 -18.57 16.07
C GLN A 261 -19.53 -17.77 16.70
N LYS A 262 -20.63 -18.44 17.05
CA LYS A 262 -21.73 -17.81 17.79
C LYS A 262 -21.46 -17.91 19.29
N TYR A 263 -21.47 -16.75 19.94
CA TYR A 263 -21.45 -16.64 21.40
C TYR A 263 -22.87 -16.37 21.91
N ASN A 264 -23.27 -17.11 22.93
CA ASN A 264 -24.55 -16.89 23.60
C ASN A 264 -24.45 -15.64 24.47
N LEU A 265 -25.48 -14.81 24.37
CA LEU A 265 -25.63 -13.57 25.10
C LEU A 265 -26.89 -13.70 25.95
N ALA A 266 -26.79 -13.56 27.26
CA ALA A 266 -27.95 -13.37 28.13
C ALA A 266 -28.23 -11.87 28.23
N ARG A 267 -29.44 -11.43 27.86
CA ARG A 267 -29.88 -10.05 28.13
C ARG A 267 -30.68 -10.03 29.42
N GLY A 268 -30.16 -9.38 30.44
CA GLY A 268 -30.85 -9.12 31.71
C GLY A 268 -31.21 -7.64 31.88
N ARG A 269 -31.94 -7.30 32.95
CA ARG A 269 -32.31 -5.90 33.29
C ARG A 269 -31.09 -4.98 33.55
N GLN A 270 -29.92 -5.56 33.85
CA GLN A 270 -28.68 -4.83 34.16
C GLN A 270 -27.69 -4.77 32.97
N GLY A 271 -28.08 -5.26 31.79
CA GLY A 271 -27.25 -5.21 30.58
C GLY A 271 -27.15 -6.55 29.85
N VAL A 272 -26.27 -6.60 28.85
CA VAL A 272 -25.94 -7.82 28.10
C VAL A 272 -24.79 -8.51 28.84
N LEU A 273 -25.02 -9.74 29.31
CA LEU A 273 -23.98 -10.60 29.88
C LEU A 273 -23.52 -11.57 28.80
N GLU A 274 -22.26 -11.46 28.39
CA GLU A 274 -21.66 -12.41 27.45
C GLU A 274 -21.37 -13.72 28.19
N LEU A 275 -22.26 -14.71 28.04
CA LEU A 275 -22.14 -16.00 28.73
C LEU A 275 -20.90 -16.77 28.25
N ASP A 276 -20.57 -16.67 26.97
CA ASP A 276 -19.46 -17.42 26.37
C ASP A 276 -18.11 -16.66 26.35
N GLY A 277 -18.09 -15.40 26.79
CA GLY A 277 -16.89 -14.57 26.97
C GLY A 277 -16.14 -14.15 25.69
N GLY A 278 -16.65 -14.51 24.50
CA GLY A 278 -16.07 -14.15 23.20
C GLY A 278 -14.98 -15.10 22.71
N LEU A 279 -14.18 -14.60 21.76
CA LEU A 279 -13.04 -15.33 21.16
C LEU A 279 -11.92 -15.51 22.19
N SER A 280 -11.38 -16.74 22.29
CA SER A 280 -10.18 -17.03 23.06
C SER A 280 -8.96 -17.17 22.14
N ASP A 281 -9.01 -18.11 21.20
CA ASP A 281 -7.95 -18.32 20.22
C ASP A 281 -8.50 -18.87 18.91
N LEU A 282 -7.71 -18.75 17.85
CA LEU A 282 -8.00 -19.25 16.52
C LEU A 282 -6.71 -19.73 15.86
N THR A 283 -6.79 -20.83 15.12
CA THR A 283 -5.70 -21.32 14.28
C THR A 283 -6.23 -21.94 12.99
N THR A 284 -5.35 -22.15 12.02
CA THR A 284 -5.64 -22.86 10.78
C THR A 284 -4.85 -24.15 10.74
N PHE A 285 -5.43 -25.20 10.16
CA PHE A 285 -4.79 -26.51 10.08
C PHE A 285 -5.22 -27.25 8.81
N GLU A 286 -4.43 -28.25 8.43
CA GLU A 286 -4.76 -29.18 7.35
C GLU A 286 -5.58 -30.34 7.93
N LYS A 287 -6.83 -30.52 7.47
CA LYS A 287 -7.74 -31.55 7.99
C LYS A 287 -7.14 -32.95 7.94
N ALA A 288 -6.37 -33.25 6.89
CA ALA A 288 -5.72 -34.55 6.73
C ALA A 288 -4.68 -34.84 7.82
N ARG A 289 -4.03 -33.80 8.39
CA ARG A 289 -3.05 -33.96 9.47
C ARG A 289 -3.68 -33.92 10.86
N GLY A 290 -4.88 -33.33 10.97
CA GLY A 290 -5.51 -33.04 12.25
C GLY A 290 -4.97 -31.75 12.89
N LEU A 291 -5.56 -31.38 14.01
CA LEU A 291 -5.16 -30.20 14.76
C LEU A 291 -4.16 -30.59 15.84
N SER A 292 -3.04 -29.88 15.89
CA SER A 292 -2.00 -30.08 16.91
C SER A 292 -2.00 -28.96 17.95
N TRP A 293 -1.74 -29.31 19.21
CA TRP A 293 -1.50 -28.36 20.30
C TRP A 293 -0.48 -28.90 21.30
N ALA A 294 0.17 -28.01 22.04
CA ALA A 294 1.10 -28.36 23.10
C ALA A 294 0.35 -28.76 24.38
N MET A 295 0.73 -29.89 24.98
CA MET A 295 0.22 -30.30 26.28
C MET A 295 1.12 -29.79 27.42
N PRO A 296 0.59 -29.63 28.66
CA PRO A 296 1.37 -29.16 29.80
C PRO A 296 2.59 -30.03 30.17
N ASN A 297 2.62 -31.27 29.69
CA ASN A 297 3.73 -32.21 29.87
C ASN A 297 4.81 -32.10 28.77
N GLY A 298 4.74 -31.10 27.89
CA GLY A 298 5.71 -30.87 26.81
C GLY A 298 5.50 -31.73 25.55
N HIS A 299 4.55 -32.66 25.56
CA HIS A 299 4.21 -33.44 24.37
C HIS A 299 3.24 -32.66 23.47
N THR A 300 3.41 -32.78 22.14
CA THR A 300 2.42 -32.29 21.18
C THR A 300 1.38 -33.38 20.96
N ARG A 301 0.10 -33.04 21.11
CA ARG A 301 -1.00 -33.92 20.73
C ARG A 301 -1.58 -33.46 19.41
N THR A 302 -1.87 -34.41 18.54
CA THR A 302 -2.59 -34.20 17.29
C THR A 302 -3.89 -34.99 17.33
N GLU A 303 -5.00 -34.34 17.05
CA GLU A 303 -6.34 -34.95 17.07
C GLU A 303 -7.03 -34.77 15.73
N ASP A 304 -7.78 -35.79 15.29
CA ASP A 304 -8.72 -35.65 14.19
C ASP A 304 -9.91 -34.78 14.64
N MET A 305 -10.16 -33.72 13.88
CA MET A 305 -11.18 -32.73 14.21
C MET A 305 -12.57 -33.09 13.67
N GLY A 306 -12.75 -34.28 13.09
CA GLY A 306 -14.01 -34.74 12.49
C GLY A 306 -15.27 -34.41 13.31
N ASP A 307 -15.27 -34.70 14.62
CA ASP A 307 -16.41 -34.47 15.51
C ASP A 307 -16.74 -32.98 15.77
N TRP A 308 -15.77 -32.09 15.53
CA TRP A 308 -15.88 -30.65 15.73
C TRP A 308 -16.08 -29.86 14.44
N ILE A 309 -16.02 -30.53 13.28
CA ILE A 309 -16.34 -29.92 12.00
C ILE A 309 -17.85 -29.67 11.92
N ALA A 310 -18.23 -28.41 11.81
CA ALA A 310 -19.61 -27.98 11.58
C ALA A 310 -19.63 -26.67 10.77
N LYS A 311 -20.82 -26.21 10.38
CA LYS A 311 -20.96 -24.94 9.64
C LYS A 311 -20.41 -23.76 10.46
N ARG A 312 -19.81 -22.79 9.77
CA ARG A 312 -19.38 -21.51 10.36
C ARG A 312 -20.53 -20.83 11.09
N ALA A 313 -20.18 -20.05 12.13
CA ALA A 313 -21.12 -19.38 13.03
C ALA A 313 -21.97 -20.34 13.90
N GLY A 314 -21.58 -21.62 14.01
CA GLY A 314 -22.04 -22.50 15.06
C GLY A 314 -21.52 -22.09 16.44
N VAL A 315 -22.12 -22.66 17.51
CA VAL A 315 -21.62 -22.47 18.88
C VAL A 315 -20.37 -23.32 19.15
N GLY A 316 -20.27 -24.49 18.51
CA GLY A 316 -19.21 -25.46 18.76
C GLY A 316 -19.53 -26.44 19.90
N LYS A 317 -18.62 -27.39 20.14
CA LYS A 317 -18.72 -28.44 21.16
C LYS A 317 -17.62 -28.28 22.21
N ALA A 318 -17.67 -29.05 23.30
CA ALA A 318 -16.55 -29.09 24.24
C ALA A 318 -15.28 -29.59 23.53
N PRO A 319 -14.10 -29.00 23.76
CA PRO A 319 -12.86 -29.41 23.10
C PRO A 319 -12.48 -30.85 23.48
N PRO A 320 -11.62 -31.51 22.68
CA PRO A 320 -11.14 -32.85 22.94
C PRO A 320 -10.47 -32.98 24.30
N HIS A 321 -10.48 -34.21 24.84
CA HIS A 321 -9.83 -34.50 26.12
C HIS A 321 -8.33 -34.17 26.03
N GLY A 322 -7.80 -33.39 26.98
CA GLY A 322 -6.40 -32.95 26.96
C GLY A 322 -6.15 -31.63 26.23
N PHE A 323 -7.18 -30.94 25.75
CA PHE A 323 -7.05 -29.57 25.25
C PHE A 323 -6.69 -28.58 26.38
N PRO A 324 -5.78 -27.61 26.16
CA PRO A 324 -5.27 -26.73 27.19
C PRO A 324 -6.36 -25.99 27.97
N ARG A 325 -6.12 -25.76 29.27
CA ARG A 325 -7.10 -25.13 30.19
C ARG A 325 -7.28 -23.64 29.95
N ASP A 326 -6.27 -22.99 29.41
CA ASP A 326 -6.21 -21.59 29.01
C ASP A 326 -6.88 -21.29 27.66
N ASN A 327 -7.40 -22.33 26.98
CA ASN A 327 -8.11 -22.22 25.71
C ASN A 327 -7.27 -21.59 24.58
N ARG A 328 -6.02 -22.02 24.47
CA ARG A 328 -5.09 -21.64 23.40
C ARG A 328 -4.59 -22.88 22.66
N PHE A 329 -4.30 -22.72 21.37
CA PHE A 329 -3.75 -23.77 20.52
C PHE A 329 -2.24 -23.88 20.67
#